data_AF-A0A1X0SYC2-F1
#
_entry.id   AF-A0A1X0SYC2-F1
#
_cell.length_a   1.000
_cell.length_b   1.000
_cell.length_c   1.000
_cell.angle_alpha   90.00
_cell.angle_beta   90.00
_cell.angle_gamma   90.00
#
_symmetry.space_group_name_H-M   'P 1'
#
loop_
_entity.id
_entity.type
_entity.pdbx_description
1 polymer ?
#
loop_
_entity_poly.entity_id
_entity_poly.type
_entity_poly.pdbx_seq_one_letter_code
_entity_poly.pdbx_strand_id
1 'polypeptide(L)'
;MEIFSDKEALDFHAPKPPKLIQRVIEIATTSDSLVLDSFAGTGSTAHAVLAQNQIDGGRRNFIIAEMEHYADELTAERVRRVIGGYTFNGTQKTELLREKVGWRTLEKPNRLREKVEAIESLHGHEYDRIKKDVKDDELIVTGEKSVKVKTEGLGGSFTYCTLGDPVEMDAVLSGKNLPAYEALASVLFNTATGQAFDPAQFDEAKSYLGEVAGRHVWLLYRPDMEWLKSPDAALTLARAKAIADSDKQASHLVFAPARYVSQKMLSDEKLRVEFAPLPFALYRVERT
;
A
#
# COMPACT_ATOMS: atom_id res chain seq x y z
N MET A 1 -13.58 4.65 16.22
CA MET A 1 -12.29 5.35 16.06
C MET A 1 -11.26 4.95 17.14
N GLU A 2 -11.58 4.06 18.09
CA GLU A 2 -10.73 3.77 19.27
C GLU A 2 -9.72 2.61 19.10
N ILE A 3 -9.44 2.17 17.85
CA ILE A 3 -8.38 1.18 17.57
C ILE A 3 -7.03 1.85 17.30
N PHE A 4 -7.04 3.14 16.96
CA PHE A 4 -5.83 3.92 16.67
C PHE A 4 -5.19 4.37 17.99
N SER A 5 -3.85 4.37 18.06
CA SER A 5 -3.10 4.75 19.26
C SER A 5 -3.23 6.25 19.58
N ASP A 6 -2.88 6.63 20.81
CA ASP A 6 -2.87 8.03 21.29
C ASP A 6 -1.76 8.90 20.65
N LYS A 7 -1.00 8.38 19.68
CA LYS A 7 -0.01 9.19 18.93
C LYS A 7 -0.77 10.01 17.91
N GLU A 8 -0.70 11.33 18.09
CA GLU A 8 -1.16 12.40 17.20
C GLU A 8 -2.24 11.96 16.23
N ALA A 9 -3.49 12.27 16.57
CA ALA A 9 -4.64 12.04 15.72
C ALA A 9 -4.37 12.55 14.29
N LEU A 10 -3.86 11.67 13.43
CA LEU A 10 -3.99 11.78 11.99
C LEU A 10 -5.50 11.94 11.79
N ASP A 11 -5.90 13.14 11.40
CA ASP A 11 -7.29 13.55 11.32
C ASP A 11 -7.91 12.86 10.11
N PHE A 12 -8.21 11.56 10.27
CA PHE A 12 -8.93 10.81 9.26
C PHE A 12 -10.37 11.29 9.27
N HIS A 13 -10.63 12.28 8.42
CA HIS A 13 -11.99 12.69 8.10
C HIS A 13 -12.70 11.50 7.42
N ALA A 14 -13.53 10.80 8.21
CA ALA A 14 -14.41 9.69 7.80
C ALA A 14 -13.71 8.38 7.36
N PRO A 15 -13.09 7.62 8.28
CA PRO A 15 -12.71 6.24 7.99
C PRO A 15 -13.94 5.42 7.58
N LYS A 16 -13.79 4.58 6.54
CA LYS A 16 -14.86 3.71 6.04
C LYS A 16 -15.43 2.87 7.19
N PRO A 17 -16.75 2.87 7.44
CA PRO A 17 -17.33 2.06 8.52
C PRO A 17 -17.12 0.56 8.26
N PRO A 18 -16.49 -0.21 9.17
CA PRO A 18 -16.19 -1.63 8.92
C PRO A 18 -17.43 -2.47 8.64
N LYS A 19 -18.57 -2.17 9.28
CA LYS A 19 -19.85 -2.86 9.04
C LYS A 19 -20.37 -2.66 7.61
N LEU A 20 -20.14 -1.48 7.03
CA LEU A 20 -20.51 -1.21 5.64
C LEU A 20 -19.68 -2.07 4.70
N ILE A 21 -18.36 -2.10 4.90
CA ILE A 21 -17.45 -2.90 4.07
C ILE A 21 -17.70 -4.41 4.26
N GLN A 22 -17.99 -4.84 5.49
CA GLN A 22 -18.36 -6.23 5.77
C GLN A 22 -19.61 -6.65 5.01
N ARG A 23 -20.64 -5.79 4.97
CA ARG A 23 -21.85 -6.07 4.18
C ARG A 23 -21.54 -6.18 2.68
N VAL A 24 -20.62 -5.36 2.17
CA VAL A 24 -20.15 -5.48 0.78
C VAL A 24 -19.46 -6.83 0.56
N ILE A 25 -18.55 -7.23 1.44
CA ILE A 25 -17.84 -8.52 1.36
C ILE A 25 -18.84 -9.68 1.41
N GLU A 26 -19.79 -9.65 2.34
CA GLU A 26 -20.82 -10.68 2.49
C GLU A 26 -21.62 -10.90 1.19
N ILE A 27 -22.00 -9.81 0.49
CA ILE A 27 -22.79 -9.89 -0.74
C ILE A 27 -21.93 -10.24 -1.96
N ALA A 28 -20.73 -9.69 -2.05
CA ALA A 28 -19.94 -9.69 -3.28
C ALA A 28 -18.92 -10.83 -3.39
N THR A 29 -18.75 -11.65 -2.33
CA THR A 29 -17.68 -12.66 -2.28
C THR A 29 -18.17 -14.03 -1.87
N THR A 30 -17.44 -15.06 -2.28
CA THR A 30 -17.55 -16.43 -1.75
C THR A 30 -16.64 -16.62 -0.54
N SER A 31 -16.78 -17.76 0.16
CA SER A 31 -16.00 -18.08 1.36
C SER A 31 -14.49 -18.17 1.14
N ASP A 32 -13.99 -18.20 -0.09
CA ASP A 32 -12.58 -18.37 -0.44
C ASP A 32 -12.04 -17.26 -1.37
N SER A 33 -12.80 -16.18 -1.54
CA SER A 33 -12.42 -15.07 -2.42
C SER A 33 -11.17 -14.33 -1.95
N LEU A 34 -10.46 -13.72 -2.92
CA LEU A 34 -9.41 -12.74 -2.68
C LEU A 34 -9.97 -11.32 -2.84
N VAL A 35 -9.84 -10.50 -1.80
CA VAL A 35 -10.34 -9.11 -1.78
C VAL A 35 -9.16 -8.14 -1.92
N LEU A 36 -9.19 -7.28 -2.94
CA LEU A 36 -8.20 -6.23 -3.15
C LEU A 36 -8.76 -4.85 -2.80
N ASP A 37 -8.04 -4.09 -1.98
CA ASP A 37 -8.30 -2.68 -1.72
C ASP A 37 -7.03 -1.86 -2.00
N SER A 38 -6.99 -1.17 -3.13
CA SER A 38 -5.85 -0.35 -3.53
C SER A 38 -5.77 1.01 -2.80
N PHE A 39 -6.74 1.30 -1.92
CA PHE A 39 -6.81 2.54 -1.12
C PHE A 39 -7.23 2.21 0.31
N ALA A 40 -6.35 1.45 0.97
CA ALA A 40 -6.60 0.87 2.28
C ALA A 40 -7.02 1.93 3.31
N GLY A 41 -6.38 3.11 3.25
CA GLY A 41 -6.48 4.14 4.28
C GLY A 41 -6.15 3.49 5.62
N THR A 42 -7.11 3.56 6.52
CA THR A 42 -6.96 2.95 7.85
C THR A 42 -6.97 1.41 7.86
N GLY A 43 -7.16 0.68 6.76
CA GLY A 43 -7.18 -0.79 6.76
C GLY A 43 -8.54 -1.39 7.16
N SER A 44 -9.63 -0.68 6.87
CA SER A 44 -10.99 -1.12 7.23
C SER A 44 -11.45 -2.35 6.43
N THR A 45 -10.94 -2.55 5.21
CA THR A 45 -11.24 -3.73 4.38
C THR A 45 -10.66 -5.02 4.97
N ALA A 46 -9.39 -5.01 5.40
CA ALA A 46 -8.79 -6.16 6.07
C ALA A 46 -9.56 -6.57 7.33
N HIS A 47 -9.97 -5.59 8.15
CA HIS A 47 -10.82 -5.84 9.32
C HIS A 47 -12.14 -6.51 8.91
N ALA A 48 -12.83 -5.97 7.92
CA ALA A 48 -14.11 -6.50 7.48
C ALA A 48 -14.00 -7.94 6.92
N VAL A 49 -12.91 -8.27 6.21
CA VAL A 49 -12.64 -9.64 5.73
C VAL A 49 -12.45 -10.60 6.90
N LEU A 50 -11.61 -10.24 7.88
CA LEU A 50 -11.36 -11.07 9.06
C LEU A 50 -12.64 -11.29 9.89
N ALA A 51 -13.43 -10.23 10.07
CA ALA A 51 -14.70 -10.31 10.78
C ALA A 51 -15.70 -11.21 10.06
N GLN A 52 -15.79 -11.12 8.72
CA GLN A 52 -16.69 -11.96 7.95
C GLN A 52 -16.28 -13.44 8.02
N ASN A 53 -14.98 -13.74 7.89
CA ASN A 53 -14.47 -15.10 8.03
C ASN A 53 -14.76 -15.69 9.42
N GLN A 54 -14.68 -14.89 10.49
CA GLN A 54 -15.02 -15.36 11.84
C GLN A 54 -16.52 -15.68 11.98
N ILE A 55 -17.39 -14.91 11.31
CA ILE A 55 -18.85 -15.12 11.36
C ILE A 55 -19.27 -16.37 10.57
N ASP A 56 -18.78 -16.53 9.34
CA ASP A 56 -19.27 -17.56 8.42
C ASP A 56 -18.31 -18.76 8.25
N GLY A 57 -17.21 -18.80 8.99
CA GLY A 57 -16.18 -19.84 8.86
C GLY A 57 -15.42 -19.78 7.54
N GLY A 58 -15.48 -18.66 6.83
CA GLY A 58 -14.78 -18.44 5.57
C GLY A 58 -13.26 -18.41 5.70
N ARG A 59 -12.62 -18.48 4.53
CA ARG A 59 -11.18 -18.43 4.29
C ARG A 59 -10.82 -17.38 3.24
N ARG A 60 -11.56 -16.25 3.23
CA ARG A 60 -11.27 -15.12 2.33
C ARG A 60 -9.90 -14.54 2.65
N ASN A 61 -9.16 -14.19 1.62
CA ASN A 61 -7.86 -13.52 1.74
C ASN A 61 -8.01 -12.05 1.33
N PHE A 62 -7.09 -11.21 1.79
CA PHE A 62 -7.07 -9.80 1.40
C PHE A 62 -5.69 -9.35 0.95
N ILE A 63 -5.68 -8.39 0.03
CA ILE A 63 -4.53 -7.56 -0.32
C ILE A 63 -4.99 -6.12 -0.14
N ILE A 64 -4.26 -5.35 0.65
CA ILE A 64 -4.52 -3.93 0.82
C ILE A 64 -3.25 -3.15 0.47
N ALA A 65 -3.39 -2.02 -0.22
CA ALA A 65 -2.28 -1.13 -0.54
C ALA A 65 -2.51 0.24 0.10
N GLU A 66 -1.46 0.77 0.71
CA GLU A 66 -1.40 2.12 1.29
C GLU A 66 -0.07 2.75 0.88
N MET A 67 -0.13 3.98 0.38
CA MET A 67 1.03 4.72 -0.11
C MET A 67 1.49 5.82 0.84
N GLU A 68 0.68 6.12 1.86
CA GLU A 68 1.03 7.12 2.85
C GLU A 68 2.07 6.62 3.86
N HIS A 69 2.84 7.55 4.40
CA HIS A 69 3.91 7.31 5.37
C HIS A 69 3.44 6.61 6.65
N TYR A 70 2.14 6.65 6.97
CA TYR A 70 1.54 5.99 8.12
C TYR A 70 1.16 4.51 7.87
N ALA A 71 1.45 3.94 6.70
CA ALA A 71 1.04 2.59 6.33
C ALA A 71 1.45 1.54 7.39
N ASP A 72 2.68 1.57 7.90
CA ASP A 72 3.12 0.60 8.91
C ASP A 72 2.58 0.95 10.31
N GLU A 73 2.77 2.19 10.74
CA GLU A 73 2.49 2.62 12.11
C GLU A 73 0.98 2.69 12.44
N LEU A 74 0.14 2.80 11.42
CA LEU A 74 -1.30 2.95 11.59
C LEU A 74 -2.09 1.87 10.87
N THR A 75 -1.91 1.70 9.57
CA THR A 75 -2.72 0.77 8.78
C THR A 75 -2.40 -0.68 9.14
N ALA A 76 -1.13 -1.06 9.07
CA ALA A 76 -0.65 -2.38 9.46
C ALA A 76 -0.84 -2.61 10.97
N GLU A 77 -0.55 -1.62 11.80
CA GLU A 77 -0.77 -1.71 13.26
C GLU A 77 -2.23 -1.95 13.63
N ARG A 78 -3.18 -1.29 12.97
CA ARG A 78 -4.61 -1.59 13.16
C ARG A 78 -4.91 -3.04 12.80
N VAL A 79 -4.38 -3.56 11.68
CA VAL A 79 -4.59 -4.95 11.28
C VAL A 79 -3.98 -5.92 12.30
N ARG A 80 -2.78 -5.64 12.84
CA ARG A 80 -2.16 -6.41 13.93
C ARG A 80 -3.10 -6.50 15.14
N ARG A 81 -3.67 -5.37 15.56
CA ARG A 81 -4.61 -5.31 16.69
C ARG A 81 -5.93 -6.01 16.42
N VAL A 82 -6.44 -5.95 15.19
CA VAL A 82 -7.65 -6.66 14.80
C VAL A 82 -7.42 -8.18 14.85
N ILE A 83 -6.26 -8.65 14.41
CA ILE A 83 -5.89 -10.07 14.42
C ILE A 83 -5.62 -10.57 15.84
N GLY A 84 -4.77 -9.87 16.60
CA GLY A 84 -4.29 -10.30 17.91
C GLY A 84 -5.16 -9.88 19.10
N GLY A 85 -6.14 -9.00 18.85
CA GLY A 85 -6.85 -8.30 19.91
C GLY A 85 -6.01 -7.17 20.50
N TYR A 86 -6.63 -6.37 21.35
CA TYR A 86 -5.96 -5.25 22.01
C TYR A 86 -6.65 -4.93 23.34
N THR A 87 -5.87 -4.35 24.25
CA THR A 87 -6.42 -3.75 25.47
C THR A 87 -6.43 -2.25 25.28
N PHE A 88 -7.62 -1.66 25.26
CA PHE A 88 -7.78 -0.22 25.31
C PHE A 88 -7.77 0.20 26.77
N ASN A 89 -6.78 1.03 27.14
CA ASN A 89 -6.77 1.78 28.38
C ASN A 89 -6.93 3.24 28.00
N GLY A 90 -8.12 3.80 28.19
CA GLY A 90 -8.36 5.19 27.83
C GLY A 90 -9.46 5.81 28.66
N THR A 91 -9.63 7.11 28.50
CA THR A 91 -10.66 7.87 29.18
C THR A 91 -11.85 8.02 28.23
N GLN A 92 -12.94 7.31 28.52
CA GLN A 92 -14.21 7.55 27.85
C GLN A 92 -14.74 8.92 28.30
N LYS A 93 -15.06 9.76 27.32
CA LYS A 93 -15.58 11.11 27.53
C LYS A 93 -17.03 11.18 27.11
N THR A 94 -17.89 11.57 28.03
CA THR A 94 -19.32 11.80 27.78
C THR A 94 -19.63 13.27 27.98
N GLU A 95 -20.14 13.94 26.94
CA GLU A 95 -20.60 15.32 27.07
C GLU A 95 -21.89 15.35 27.87
N LEU A 96 -21.85 15.98 29.04
CA LEU A 96 -22.99 16.12 29.96
C LEU A 96 -23.73 17.45 29.74
N LEU A 97 -23.01 18.48 29.27
CA LEU A 97 -23.57 19.79 28.97
C LEU A 97 -22.73 20.49 27.91
N ARG A 98 -23.41 21.18 26.99
CA ARG A 98 -22.84 22.20 26.12
C ARG A 98 -23.77 23.40 26.11
N GLU A 99 -23.26 24.56 26.52
CA GLU A 99 -24.06 25.78 26.60
C GLU A 99 -23.24 27.00 26.19
N LYS A 100 -23.80 27.84 25.30
CA LYS A 100 -23.14 29.06 24.85
C LYS A 100 -23.02 30.09 25.97
N VAL A 101 -21.82 30.58 26.19
CA VAL A 101 -21.45 31.61 27.15
C VAL A 101 -21.45 32.96 26.45
N GLY A 102 -22.59 33.64 26.50
CA GLY A 102 -22.70 35.04 26.06
C GLY A 102 -22.78 36.01 27.23
N TRP A 103 -22.80 37.31 26.94
CA TRP A 103 -22.93 38.38 27.94
C TRP A 103 -24.10 38.17 28.91
N ARG A 104 -25.28 37.75 28.40
CA ARG A 104 -26.46 37.43 29.22
C ARG A 104 -26.28 36.23 30.14
N THR A 105 -25.43 35.27 29.77
CA THR A 105 -25.09 34.11 30.60
C THR A 105 -24.20 34.55 31.76
N LEU A 106 -23.28 35.49 31.51
CA LEU A 106 -22.40 36.10 32.52
C LEU A 106 -23.15 37.01 33.50
N GLU A 107 -24.26 37.63 33.09
CA GLU A 107 -25.15 38.39 33.99
C GLU A 107 -25.86 37.49 35.03
N LYS A 108 -25.90 36.17 34.80
CA LYS A 108 -26.57 35.20 35.70
C LYS A 108 -25.63 34.04 36.08
N PRO A 109 -24.50 34.32 36.75
CA PRO A 109 -23.47 33.31 36.99
C PRO A 109 -23.94 32.19 37.93
N ASN A 110 -24.82 32.50 38.88
CA ASN A 110 -25.35 31.52 39.83
C ASN A 110 -26.16 30.42 39.13
N ARG A 111 -26.96 30.77 38.12
CA ARG A 111 -27.76 29.80 37.37
C ARG A 111 -26.88 28.82 36.59
N LEU A 112 -25.77 29.30 36.06
CA LEU A 112 -24.80 28.45 35.35
C LEU A 112 -24.08 27.51 36.33
N ARG A 113 -23.70 28.01 37.51
CA ARG A 113 -23.11 27.19 38.57
C ARG A 113 -24.06 26.11 39.07
N GLU A 114 -25.30 26.47 39.39
CA GLU A 114 -26.34 25.53 39.85
C GLU A 114 -26.56 24.39 38.86
N LYS A 115 -26.58 24.66 37.55
CA LYS A 115 -26.69 23.62 36.52
C LYS A 115 -25.50 22.65 36.56
N VAL A 116 -24.29 23.17 36.65
CA VAL A 116 -23.08 22.35 36.71
C VAL A 116 -23.03 21.54 38.00
N GLU A 117 -23.37 22.15 39.14
CA GLU A 117 -23.44 21.48 40.45
C GLU A 117 -24.53 20.39 40.47
N ALA A 118 -25.67 20.63 39.83
CA ALA A 118 -26.72 19.62 39.66
C ALA A 118 -26.24 18.44 38.83
N ILE A 119 -25.51 18.68 37.73
CA ILE A 119 -24.90 17.61 36.92
C ILE A 119 -23.88 16.83 37.75
N GLU A 120 -23.03 17.50 38.52
CA GLU A 120 -22.07 16.82 39.40
C GLU A 120 -22.74 15.98 40.47
N SER A 121 -23.83 16.49 41.06
CA SER A 121 -24.58 15.77 42.09
C SER A 121 -25.32 14.56 41.52
N LEU A 122 -25.91 14.69 40.34
CA LEU A 122 -26.69 13.63 39.70
C LEU A 122 -25.82 12.56 39.05
N HIS A 123 -24.77 12.98 38.34
CA HIS A 123 -23.98 12.10 37.47
C HIS A 123 -22.54 11.90 37.93
N GLY A 124 -22.06 12.61 38.96
CA GLY A 124 -20.66 12.54 39.40
C GLY A 124 -20.19 11.14 39.78
N HIS A 125 -21.09 10.31 40.31
CA HIS A 125 -20.79 8.92 40.67
C HIS A 125 -20.58 7.98 39.46
N GLU A 126 -20.97 8.39 38.25
CA GLU A 126 -20.85 7.57 37.04
C GLU A 126 -19.45 7.67 36.40
N TYR A 127 -18.68 8.70 36.76
CA TYR A 127 -17.41 9.08 36.15
C TYR A 127 -16.30 9.18 37.21
N ASP A 128 -15.05 9.00 36.80
CA ASP A 128 -13.90 9.20 37.71
C ASP A 128 -13.64 10.70 37.94
N ARG A 129 -14.00 11.52 36.95
CA ARG A 129 -13.84 12.97 36.98
C ARG A 129 -14.91 13.65 36.13
N ILE A 130 -15.37 14.81 36.56
CA ILE A 130 -16.10 15.75 35.70
C ILE A 130 -15.17 16.90 35.35
N LYS A 131 -14.94 17.10 34.06
CA LYS A 131 -14.14 18.20 33.50
C LYS A 131 -15.07 19.30 33.01
N LYS A 132 -14.71 20.55 33.32
CA LYS A 132 -15.42 21.76 32.89
C LYS A 132 -14.43 22.58 32.06
N ASP A 133 -14.80 22.92 30.84
CA ASP A 133 -13.93 23.64 29.90
C ASP A 133 -14.74 24.67 29.13
N VAL A 134 -14.10 25.75 28.66
CA VAL A 134 -14.75 26.75 27.78
C VAL A 134 -13.99 26.80 26.47
N LYS A 135 -14.66 26.45 25.37
CA LYS A 135 -14.10 26.47 24.01
C LYS A 135 -15.10 27.09 23.05
N ASP A 136 -14.63 27.94 22.15
CA ASP A 136 -15.45 28.56 21.10
C ASP A 136 -16.74 29.22 21.63
N ASP A 137 -16.62 29.98 22.72
CA ASP A 137 -17.73 30.62 23.45
C ASP A 137 -18.76 29.65 24.04
N GLU A 138 -18.43 28.37 24.25
CA GLU A 138 -19.31 27.37 24.87
C GLU A 138 -18.68 26.77 26.13
N LEU A 139 -19.46 26.70 27.20
CA LEU A 139 -19.15 25.89 28.37
C LEU A 139 -19.48 24.44 28.04
N ILE A 140 -18.48 23.58 28.14
CA ILE A 140 -18.59 22.13 27.92
C ILE A 140 -18.28 21.43 29.25
N VAL A 141 -19.22 20.62 29.72
CA VAL A 141 -19.04 19.74 30.88
C VAL A 141 -18.95 18.31 30.36
N THR A 142 -17.86 17.64 30.70
CA THR A 142 -17.54 16.29 30.24
C THR A 142 -17.33 15.35 31.43
N GLY A 143 -18.06 14.26 31.48
CA GLY A 143 -17.75 13.13 32.35
C GLY A 143 -16.61 12.30 31.75
N GLU A 144 -15.55 12.10 32.52
CA GLU A 144 -14.35 11.34 32.16
C GLU A 144 -14.30 10.05 33.02
N LYS A 145 -14.35 8.89 32.36
CA LYS A 145 -14.26 7.58 33.02
C LYS A 145 -13.12 6.77 32.41
N SER A 146 -12.23 6.26 33.25
CA SER A 146 -11.16 5.36 32.83
C SER A 146 -11.80 4.01 32.51
N VAL A 147 -11.65 3.57 31.27
CA VAL A 147 -12.17 2.30 30.81
C VAL A 147 -11.00 1.43 30.39
N LYS A 148 -10.96 0.22 30.94
CA LYS A 148 -10.10 -0.86 30.48
C LYS A 148 -10.96 -1.87 29.73
N VAL A 149 -10.96 -1.79 28.40
CA VAL A 149 -11.67 -2.75 27.54
C VAL A 149 -10.65 -3.69 26.94
N LYS A 150 -10.88 -4.99 27.10
CA LYS A 150 -10.13 -6.02 26.37
C LYS A 150 -10.99 -6.49 25.20
N THR A 151 -10.47 -6.34 23.99
CA THR A 151 -11.08 -6.87 22.77
C THR A 151 -10.29 -8.09 22.33
N GLU A 152 -10.98 -9.21 22.13
CA GLU A 152 -10.36 -10.42 21.57
C GLU A 152 -10.06 -10.23 20.08
N GLY A 153 -9.02 -10.91 19.61
CA GLY A 153 -8.64 -10.88 18.20
C GLY A 153 -9.58 -11.69 17.34
N LEU A 154 -9.71 -11.29 16.07
CA LEU A 154 -10.47 -12.05 15.06
C LEU A 154 -9.67 -13.25 14.52
N GLY A 155 -8.39 -13.36 14.86
CA GLY A 155 -7.48 -14.36 14.31
C GLY A 155 -7.00 -14.01 12.89
N GLY A 156 -6.29 -14.94 12.27
CA GLY A 156 -5.65 -14.75 10.97
C GLY A 156 -4.21 -14.28 11.05
N SER A 157 -3.65 -13.89 9.90
CA SER A 157 -2.28 -13.39 9.77
C SER A 157 -2.18 -12.51 8.53
N PHE A 158 -1.18 -11.65 8.47
CA PHE A 158 -0.82 -10.92 7.26
C PHE A 158 0.69 -10.72 7.19
N THR A 159 1.17 -10.47 5.98
CA THR A 159 2.54 -10.05 5.72
C THR A 159 2.50 -8.59 5.29
N TYR A 160 3.32 -7.76 5.93
CA TYR A 160 3.54 -6.38 5.51
C TYR A 160 4.71 -6.33 4.54
N CYS A 161 4.51 -5.71 3.39
CA CYS A 161 5.53 -5.54 2.36
C CYS A 161 5.68 -4.06 2.03
N THR A 162 6.91 -3.57 1.96
CA THR A 162 7.22 -2.24 1.43
C THR A 162 7.50 -2.38 -0.06
N LEU A 163 6.87 -1.55 -0.88
CA LEU A 163 7.16 -1.50 -2.32
C LEU A 163 8.50 -0.81 -2.55
N GLY A 164 9.21 -1.23 -3.60
CA GLY A 164 10.43 -0.55 -4.07
C GLY A 164 10.13 0.80 -4.72
N ASP A 165 11.19 1.45 -5.19
CA ASP A 165 11.08 2.74 -5.87
C ASP A 165 10.14 2.66 -7.09
N PRO A 166 9.33 3.71 -7.34
CA PRO A 166 8.39 3.71 -8.45
C PRO A 166 9.12 3.70 -9.80
N VAL A 167 8.64 2.87 -10.73
CA VAL A 167 9.10 2.88 -12.12
C VAL A 167 8.26 3.87 -12.92
N GLU A 168 8.70 5.13 -12.97
CA GLU A 168 8.00 6.21 -13.66
C GLU A 168 8.39 6.26 -15.14
N MET A 169 7.58 5.62 -16.00
CA MET A 169 7.87 5.50 -17.43
C MET A 169 8.16 6.86 -18.11
N ASP A 170 7.41 7.90 -17.75
CA ASP A 170 7.61 9.27 -18.27
C ASP A 170 8.94 9.89 -17.84
N ALA A 171 9.36 9.66 -16.59
CA ALA A 171 10.65 10.13 -16.10
C ALA A 171 11.81 9.42 -16.81
N VAL A 172 11.62 8.14 -17.17
CA VAL A 172 12.61 7.41 -17.97
C VAL A 172 12.75 7.99 -19.38
N LEU A 173 11.66 8.43 -20.00
CA LEU A 173 11.70 9.11 -21.30
C LEU A 173 12.52 10.42 -21.26
N SER A 174 12.45 11.14 -20.13
CA SER A 174 13.21 12.38 -19.93
C SER A 174 14.67 12.15 -19.51
N GLY A 175 15.03 10.92 -19.15
CA GLY A 175 16.37 10.56 -18.70
C GLY A 175 16.76 11.03 -17.29
N LYS A 176 15.84 11.64 -16.55
CA LYS A 176 16.11 12.23 -15.22
C LYS A 176 16.01 11.23 -14.06
N ASN A 177 15.28 10.13 -14.23
CA ASN A 177 15.07 9.13 -13.18
C ASN A 177 15.03 7.73 -13.78
N LEU A 178 16.21 7.23 -14.16
CA LEU A 178 16.35 5.88 -14.72
C LEU A 178 16.13 4.85 -13.60
N PRO A 179 15.23 3.87 -13.76
CA PRO A 179 14.95 2.88 -12.72
C PRO A 179 16.19 2.03 -12.43
N ALA A 180 16.33 1.55 -11.20
CA ALA A 180 17.32 0.53 -10.88
C ALA A 180 17.14 -0.71 -11.77
N TYR A 181 18.23 -1.45 -12.02
CA TYR A 181 18.20 -2.62 -12.90
C TYR A 181 17.12 -3.61 -12.48
N GLU A 182 17.10 -4.00 -11.21
CA GLU A 182 16.17 -5.00 -10.68
C GLU A 182 14.71 -4.52 -10.74
N ALA A 183 14.44 -3.25 -10.46
CA ALA A 183 13.10 -2.67 -10.54
C ALA A 183 12.56 -2.76 -11.99
N LEU A 184 13.39 -2.42 -12.97
CA LEU A 184 13.02 -2.55 -14.38
C LEU A 184 12.91 -4.02 -14.81
N ALA A 185 13.84 -4.88 -14.37
CA ALA A 185 13.83 -6.31 -14.64
C ALA A 185 12.52 -6.95 -14.19
N SER A 186 12.07 -6.64 -12.97
CA SER A 186 10.84 -7.17 -12.40
C SER A 186 9.61 -6.82 -13.26
N VAL A 187 9.49 -5.55 -13.65
CA VAL A 187 8.38 -5.07 -14.49
C VAL A 187 8.42 -5.70 -15.88
N LEU A 188 9.58 -5.76 -16.53
CA LEU A 188 9.73 -6.32 -17.87
C LEU A 188 9.51 -7.82 -17.90
N PHE A 189 10.01 -8.55 -16.88
CA PHE A 189 9.80 -9.98 -16.75
C PHE A 189 8.31 -10.30 -16.60
N ASN A 190 7.61 -9.58 -15.72
CA ASN A 190 6.17 -9.75 -15.56
C ASN A 190 5.40 -9.39 -16.84
N THR A 191 5.75 -8.28 -17.49
CA THR A 191 5.12 -7.86 -18.75
C THR A 191 5.31 -8.90 -19.86
N ALA A 192 6.48 -9.54 -19.93
CA ALA A 192 6.80 -10.53 -20.95
C ALA A 192 6.15 -11.90 -20.71
N THR A 193 5.97 -12.29 -19.45
CA THR A 193 5.65 -13.68 -19.06
C THR A 193 4.31 -13.84 -18.34
N GLY A 194 3.75 -12.75 -17.82
CA GLY A 194 2.61 -12.77 -16.89
C GLY A 194 2.94 -13.39 -15.52
N GLN A 195 4.21 -13.73 -15.25
CA GLN A 195 4.64 -14.36 -14.00
C GLN A 195 5.32 -13.36 -13.07
N ALA A 196 5.32 -13.66 -11.77
CA ALA A 196 6.09 -12.90 -10.80
C ALA A 196 7.59 -13.06 -11.08
N PHE A 197 8.35 -11.97 -10.92
CA PHE A 197 9.80 -12.00 -11.00
C PHE A 197 10.37 -12.82 -9.84
N ASP A 198 11.28 -13.74 -10.15
CA ASP A 198 11.93 -14.62 -9.18
C ASP A 198 13.40 -14.23 -9.02
N PRO A 199 13.78 -13.54 -7.93
CA PRO A 199 15.16 -13.16 -7.68
C PRO A 199 16.15 -14.34 -7.63
N ALA A 200 15.68 -15.58 -7.41
CA ALA A 200 16.55 -16.75 -7.39
C ALA A 200 17.06 -17.15 -8.79
N GLN A 201 16.36 -16.77 -9.85
CA GLN A 201 16.77 -17.01 -11.24
C GLN A 201 17.55 -15.84 -11.85
N PHE A 202 17.48 -14.68 -11.20
CA PHE A 202 18.04 -13.43 -11.68
C PHE A 202 19.58 -13.40 -11.58
N ASP A 203 20.24 -12.98 -12.66
CA ASP A 203 21.68 -12.76 -12.71
C ASP A 203 21.99 -11.49 -13.54
N GLU A 204 22.17 -10.36 -12.85
CA GLU A 204 22.48 -9.06 -13.47
C GLU A 204 23.78 -9.12 -14.29
N ALA A 205 24.80 -9.82 -13.79
CA ALA A 205 26.10 -9.91 -14.45
C ALA A 205 26.00 -10.61 -15.81
N LYS A 206 25.06 -11.55 -15.96
CA LYS A 206 24.73 -12.20 -17.23
C LYS A 206 23.61 -11.53 -18.02
N SER A 207 23.05 -10.43 -17.50
CA SER A 207 21.87 -9.77 -18.07
C SER A 207 20.66 -10.71 -18.20
N TYR A 208 20.53 -11.68 -17.29
CA TYR A 208 19.55 -12.76 -17.33
C TYR A 208 18.47 -12.56 -16.27
N LEU A 209 17.20 -12.57 -16.67
CA LEU A 209 16.08 -12.31 -15.76
C LEU A 209 15.38 -13.58 -15.26
N GLY A 210 15.48 -14.68 -15.99
CA GLY A 210 14.83 -15.95 -15.64
C GLY A 210 14.20 -16.66 -16.83
N GLU A 211 13.49 -17.76 -16.55
CA GLU A 211 12.82 -18.60 -17.55
C GLU A 211 11.36 -18.87 -17.15
N VAL A 212 10.47 -18.84 -18.13
CA VAL A 212 9.10 -19.35 -17.99
C VAL A 212 8.76 -20.21 -19.19
N ALA A 213 8.39 -21.47 -18.94
CA ALA A 213 7.90 -22.41 -19.96
C ALA A 213 8.81 -22.53 -21.20
N GLY A 214 10.14 -22.64 -21.02
CA GLY A 214 11.09 -22.77 -22.13
C GLY A 214 11.39 -21.45 -22.86
N ARG A 215 11.02 -20.31 -22.27
CA ARG A 215 11.37 -18.97 -22.76
C ARG A 215 12.23 -18.24 -21.74
N HIS A 216 13.48 -17.98 -22.11
CA HIS A 216 14.42 -17.17 -21.34
C HIS A 216 14.20 -15.68 -21.60
N VAL A 217 14.31 -14.87 -20.56
CA VAL A 217 14.20 -13.41 -20.64
C VAL A 217 15.52 -12.76 -20.25
N TRP A 218 15.95 -11.79 -21.05
CA TRP A 218 17.23 -11.09 -20.91
C TRP A 218 17.02 -9.59 -20.95
N LEU A 219 17.88 -8.83 -20.25
CA LEU A 219 17.79 -7.37 -20.18
C LEU A 219 19.17 -6.72 -20.32
N LEU A 220 19.38 -6.06 -21.45
CA LEU A 220 20.55 -5.22 -21.69
C LEU A 220 20.24 -3.79 -21.22
N TYR A 221 20.58 -3.50 -19.96
CA TYR A 221 20.26 -2.22 -19.34
C TYR A 221 21.33 -1.81 -18.32
N ARG A 222 21.56 -0.50 -18.25
CA ARG A 222 22.27 0.17 -17.17
C ARG A 222 21.56 1.51 -16.96
N PRO A 223 21.33 1.96 -15.71
CA PRO A 223 20.77 3.27 -15.43
C PRO A 223 21.80 4.39 -15.69
N ASP A 224 22.32 4.45 -16.91
CA ASP A 224 23.34 5.41 -17.36
C ASP A 224 23.02 5.86 -18.80
N MET A 225 22.79 7.16 -18.97
CA MET A 225 22.31 7.70 -20.24
C MET A 225 23.36 7.64 -21.36
N GLU A 226 24.64 7.77 -21.04
CA GLU A 226 25.72 7.68 -22.04
C GLU A 226 25.85 6.24 -22.55
N TRP A 227 25.80 5.27 -21.64
CA TRP A 227 25.82 3.85 -21.95
C TRP A 227 24.59 3.44 -22.75
N LEU A 228 23.38 3.87 -22.37
CA LEU A 228 22.14 3.54 -23.09
C LEU A 228 22.13 4.04 -24.54
N LYS A 229 22.87 5.13 -24.84
CA LYS A 229 23.05 5.67 -26.19
C LYS A 229 24.21 5.02 -26.94
N SER A 230 25.06 4.27 -26.24
CA SER A 230 26.24 3.65 -26.82
C SER A 230 25.91 2.38 -27.62
N PRO A 231 26.79 1.98 -28.56
CA PRO A 231 26.72 0.68 -29.21
C PRO A 231 26.68 -0.52 -28.23
N ASP A 232 27.25 -0.37 -27.04
CA ASP A 232 27.32 -1.42 -26.03
C ASP A 232 25.98 -1.73 -25.37
N ALA A 233 24.96 -0.89 -25.53
CA ALA A 233 23.62 -1.18 -25.07
C ALA A 233 22.79 -1.98 -26.10
N ALA A 234 23.24 -2.07 -27.35
CA ALA A 234 22.48 -2.72 -28.41
C ALA A 234 22.58 -4.26 -28.37
N LEU A 235 21.53 -4.93 -28.86
CA LEU A 235 21.61 -6.34 -29.23
C LEU A 235 22.43 -6.49 -30.52
N THR A 236 23.61 -7.08 -30.40
CA THR A 236 24.51 -7.42 -31.52
C THR A 236 24.39 -8.89 -31.90
N LEU A 237 24.86 -9.26 -33.10
CA LEU A 237 24.88 -10.67 -33.52
C LEU A 237 25.74 -11.54 -32.58
N ALA A 238 26.89 -11.02 -32.13
CA ALA A 238 27.77 -11.74 -31.20
C ALA A 238 27.07 -12.04 -29.86
N ARG A 239 26.33 -11.07 -29.31
CA ARG A 239 25.52 -11.29 -28.10
C ARG A 239 24.36 -12.24 -28.34
N ALA A 240 23.66 -12.11 -29.48
CA ALA A 240 22.58 -13.03 -29.83
C ALA A 240 23.07 -14.49 -29.93
N LYS A 241 24.27 -14.72 -30.48
CA LYS A 241 24.91 -16.04 -30.50
C LYS A 241 25.20 -16.55 -29.09
N ALA A 242 25.84 -15.74 -28.25
CA ALA A 242 26.14 -16.11 -26.87
C ALA A 242 24.88 -16.44 -26.05
N ILE A 243 23.80 -15.68 -26.24
CA ILE A 243 22.50 -15.94 -25.61
C ILE A 243 21.90 -17.26 -26.12
N ALA A 244 21.85 -17.47 -27.43
CA ALA A 244 21.30 -18.71 -28.00
C ALA A 244 22.13 -19.95 -27.67
N ASP A 245 23.45 -19.80 -27.42
CA ASP A 245 24.31 -20.90 -26.99
C ASP A 245 24.07 -21.31 -25.53
N SER A 246 23.42 -20.47 -24.72
CA SER A 246 23.06 -20.81 -23.33
C SER A 246 22.01 -21.93 -23.26
N ASP A 247 21.03 -21.92 -24.17
CA ASP A 247 20.11 -23.03 -24.41
C ASP A 247 19.65 -23.02 -25.88
N LYS A 248 20.15 -23.97 -26.66
CA LYS A 248 19.88 -24.04 -28.12
C LYS A 248 18.45 -24.43 -28.47
N GLN A 249 17.70 -24.99 -27.53
CA GLN A 249 16.33 -25.45 -27.75
C GLN A 249 15.30 -24.45 -27.24
N ALA A 250 15.67 -23.57 -26.32
CA ALA A 250 14.78 -22.58 -25.78
C ALA A 250 14.57 -21.38 -26.73
N SER A 251 13.57 -20.57 -26.41
CA SER A 251 13.37 -19.26 -27.03
C SER A 251 13.91 -18.17 -26.11
N HIS A 252 14.52 -17.13 -26.68
CA HIS A 252 15.13 -16.05 -25.91
C HIS A 252 14.49 -14.72 -26.27
N LEU A 253 13.90 -14.04 -25.30
CA LEU A 253 13.42 -12.67 -25.44
C LEU A 253 14.45 -11.72 -24.83
N VAL A 254 14.96 -10.79 -25.63
CA VAL A 254 15.97 -9.83 -25.19
C VAL A 254 15.41 -8.42 -25.23
N PHE A 255 15.30 -7.81 -24.05
CA PHE A 255 15.02 -6.40 -23.88
C PHE A 255 16.30 -5.59 -24.03
N ALA A 256 16.30 -4.60 -24.94
CA ALA A 256 17.44 -3.70 -25.12
C ALA A 256 16.99 -2.34 -25.72
N PRO A 257 17.73 -1.24 -25.51
CA PRO A 257 17.43 0.06 -26.11
C PRO A 257 17.42 0.04 -27.65
N ALA A 258 18.31 -0.76 -28.24
CA ALA A 258 18.49 -0.85 -29.68
C ALA A 258 18.95 -2.25 -30.11
N ARG A 259 18.95 -2.48 -31.43
CA ARG A 259 19.52 -3.66 -32.06
C ARG A 259 20.38 -3.26 -33.25
N TYR A 260 21.50 -3.96 -33.46
CA TYR A 260 22.31 -3.90 -34.68
C TYR A 260 22.28 -5.21 -35.46
N VAL A 261 21.34 -6.09 -35.11
CA VAL A 261 21.07 -7.34 -35.82
C VAL A 261 19.65 -7.29 -36.38
N SER A 262 19.48 -7.74 -37.63
CA SER A 262 18.17 -7.83 -38.26
C SER A 262 17.51 -9.18 -37.99
N GLN A 263 16.18 -9.25 -38.08
CA GLN A 263 15.47 -10.53 -37.94
C GLN A 263 15.93 -11.58 -38.97
N LYS A 264 16.31 -11.12 -40.17
CA LYS A 264 16.87 -11.98 -41.22
C LYS A 264 18.19 -12.60 -40.79
N MET A 265 19.12 -11.82 -40.25
CA MET A 265 20.41 -12.34 -39.74
C MET A 265 20.23 -13.38 -38.64
N LEU A 266 19.30 -13.15 -37.70
CA LEU A 266 18.99 -14.13 -36.65
C LEU A 266 18.44 -15.43 -37.24
N SER A 267 17.56 -15.32 -38.25
CA SER A 267 16.95 -16.47 -38.92
C SER A 267 17.97 -17.27 -39.75
N ASP A 268 18.85 -16.58 -40.50
CA ASP A 268 19.90 -17.19 -41.33
C ASP A 268 20.89 -17.99 -40.45
N GLU A 269 21.18 -17.52 -39.25
CA GLU A 269 22.02 -18.18 -38.24
C GLU A 269 21.25 -19.17 -37.34
N LYS A 270 19.94 -19.35 -37.59
CA LYS A 270 19.04 -20.24 -36.83
C LYS A 270 18.99 -19.94 -35.32
N LEU A 271 19.16 -18.67 -34.94
CA LEU A 271 19.12 -18.22 -33.54
C LEU A 271 17.67 -17.99 -33.11
N ARG A 272 17.23 -18.65 -32.03
CA ARG A 272 15.89 -18.48 -31.43
C ARG A 272 15.80 -17.25 -30.54
N VAL A 273 16.25 -16.10 -31.05
CA VAL A 273 16.33 -14.84 -30.31
C VAL A 273 15.31 -13.85 -30.88
N GLU A 274 14.56 -13.23 -29.99
CA GLU A 274 13.61 -12.15 -30.27
C GLU A 274 14.06 -10.87 -29.58
N PHE A 275 13.99 -9.76 -30.29
CA PHE A 275 14.28 -8.44 -29.75
C PHE A 275 12.98 -7.74 -29.33
N ALA A 276 12.94 -7.28 -28.09
CA ALA A 276 11.96 -6.31 -27.61
C ALA A 276 12.65 -4.98 -27.29
N PRO A 277 12.20 -3.85 -27.87
CA PRO A 277 12.72 -2.56 -27.46
C PRO A 277 12.32 -2.29 -26.01
N LEU A 278 13.21 -1.65 -25.24
CA LEU A 278 12.78 -1.06 -23.98
C LEU A 278 11.67 -0.02 -24.25
N PRO A 279 10.69 0.13 -23.34
CA PRO A 279 9.59 1.09 -23.49
C PRO A 279 10.03 2.57 -23.45
N PHE A 280 11.33 2.84 -23.57
CA PHE A 280 11.92 4.17 -23.49
C PHE A 280 12.23 4.67 -24.91
N ALA A 281 11.47 5.66 -25.37
CA ALA A 281 11.79 6.38 -26.60
C ALA A 281 12.99 7.32 -26.41
N LEU A 282 14.18 6.76 -26.11
CA LEU A 282 15.43 7.50 -25.86
C LEU A 282 15.96 8.27 -27.10
N TYR A 283 15.35 8.04 -28.27
CA TYR A 283 15.78 8.58 -29.56
C TYR A 283 14.91 9.74 -30.08
N ARG A 284 14.03 10.35 -29.26
CA ARG A 284 13.47 11.66 -29.63
C ARG A 284 14.57 12.71 -29.46
N VAL A 285 15.35 12.89 -30.52
CA VAL A 285 16.10 14.12 -30.76
C VAL A 285 15.07 15.25 -30.72
N GLU A 286 15.07 16.05 -29.66
CA GLU A 286 14.44 17.37 -29.72
C GLU A 286 15.13 18.12 -30.86
N ARG A 287 14.43 18.23 -31.99
CA ARG A 287 14.78 19.21 -33.00
C ARG A 287 14.43 20.57 -32.40
N THR A 288 15.42 21.21 -31.79
CA THR A 288 15.42 22.66 -31.54
C THR A 288 15.20 23.42 -32.83
#